data_AF-A0A6N8X6G8-F1
#
_entry.id   AF-A0A6N8X6G8-F1
#
_cell.length_a   1.000
_cell.length_b   1.000
_cell.length_c   1.000
_cell.angle_alpha   90.00
_cell.angle_beta   90.00
_cell.angle_gamma   90.00
#
_symmetry.space_group_name_H-M   'P 1'
#
loop_
_entity.id
_entity.type
_entity.pdbx_description
1 polymer ?
#
loop_
_entity_poly.entity_id
_entity_poly.type
_entity_poly.pdbx_seq_one_letter_code
_entity_poly.pdbx_strand_id
1 'polypeptide(L)'
;MSSSTKQQAGAGPAREGFGVEELDQVKKMERLHCSGRQVPSPMGGFLMELGARQEADGTSTVLFECKASALRFELPLRISTWRERRKVRLQAEEGLDPLCPRGELGPPLARRGKDFFCPRCNIMFGRVP
;
A
#
# COMPACT_ATOMS: atom_id res chain seq x y z
N MET A 1 50.93 6.07 10.76
CA MET A 1 49.90 5.33 11.50
C MET A 1 48.60 6.11 11.35
N SER A 2 47.82 5.81 10.30
CA SER A 2 46.61 6.56 9.96
C SER A 2 45.40 5.72 10.33
N SER A 3 44.72 6.09 11.41
CA SER A 3 43.54 5.42 11.92
C SER A 3 42.29 6.04 11.30
N SER A 4 41.74 5.39 10.28
CA SER A 4 40.44 5.75 9.70
C SER A 4 39.31 5.09 10.49
N THR A 5 38.60 5.90 11.27
CA THR A 5 37.37 5.54 11.97
C THR A 5 36.25 5.29 10.96
N LYS A 6 35.84 4.02 10.81
CA LYS A 6 34.63 3.64 10.06
C LYS A 6 33.39 4.02 10.87
N GLN A 7 32.59 4.95 10.36
CA GLN A 7 31.22 5.19 10.83
C GLN A 7 30.36 3.97 10.53
N GLN A 8 29.71 3.43 11.56
CA GLN A 8 28.73 2.36 11.46
C GLN A 8 27.40 2.94 10.95
N ALA A 9 26.87 2.36 9.87
CA ALA A 9 25.51 2.59 9.42
C ALA A 9 24.53 2.00 10.46
N GLY A 10 23.68 2.85 11.03
CA GLY A 10 22.66 2.43 11.98
C GLY A 10 21.64 1.49 11.34
N ALA A 11 21.46 0.31 11.94
CA ALA A 11 20.38 -0.60 11.60
C ALA A 11 19.05 0.08 11.94
N GLY A 12 18.19 0.27 10.93
CA GLY A 12 16.80 0.69 11.15
C GLY A 12 16.05 -0.33 12.02
N PRO A 13 14.97 0.07 12.70
CA PRO A 13 14.19 -0.84 13.53
C PRO A 13 13.72 -2.04 12.70
N ALA A 14 13.73 -3.23 13.32
CA ALA A 14 13.32 -4.48 12.72
C ALA A 14 11.91 -4.33 12.11
N ARG A 15 11.76 -4.72 10.85
CA ARG A 15 10.50 -4.70 10.11
C ARG A 15 9.80 -6.02 10.35
N GLU A 16 8.63 -6.00 10.99
CA GLU A 16 7.80 -7.19 11.14
C GLU A 16 6.89 -7.33 9.91
N GLY A 17 6.98 -8.47 9.25
CA GLY A 17 6.12 -8.85 8.13
C GLY A 17 5.01 -9.79 8.60
N PHE A 18 3.89 -9.80 7.88
CA PHE A 18 2.73 -10.62 8.23
C PHE A 18 2.81 -12.05 7.62
N GLY A 19 2.73 -13.11 8.44
CA GLY A 19 2.74 -14.55 8.13
C GLY A 19 1.38 -15.18 7.70
N VAL A 20 1.19 -16.50 7.88
CA VAL A 20 0.14 -17.26 7.17
C VAL A 20 -1.24 -17.29 7.88
N GLU A 21 -1.30 -17.43 9.21
CA GLU A 21 -2.54 -17.11 9.98
C GLU A 21 -2.90 -15.63 9.87
N GLU A 22 -1.90 -14.83 9.50
CA GLU A 22 -1.97 -13.43 9.16
C GLU A 22 -2.63 -13.17 7.81
N LEU A 23 -2.91 -14.16 6.95
CA LEU A 23 -3.47 -13.88 5.63
C LEU A 23 -4.86 -13.22 5.70
N ASP A 24 -5.74 -13.69 6.59
CA ASP A 24 -7.07 -13.09 6.77
C ASP A 24 -6.96 -11.73 7.47
N GLN A 25 -5.97 -11.57 8.34
CA GLN A 25 -5.62 -10.28 8.94
C GLN A 25 -5.11 -9.31 7.86
N VAL A 26 -4.23 -9.74 6.97
CA VAL A 26 -3.70 -8.99 5.82
C VAL A 26 -4.84 -8.58 4.89
N LYS A 27 -5.76 -9.49 4.55
CA LYS A 27 -6.95 -9.14 3.74
C LYS A 27 -7.83 -8.11 4.45
N LYS A 28 -8.03 -8.26 5.75
CA LYS A 28 -8.81 -7.30 6.56
C LYS A 28 -8.12 -5.93 6.58
N MET A 29 -6.81 -5.90 6.78
CA MET A 29 -5.99 -4.68 6.76
C MET A 29 -5.98 -4.05 5.37
N GLU A 30 -5.83 -4.82 4.30
CA GLU A 30 -5.93 -4.36 2.91
C GLU A 30 -7.28 -3.70 2.66
N ARG A 31 -8.38 -4.32 3.08
CA ARG A 31 -9.74 -3.74 2.92
C ARG A 31 -9.89 -2.43 3.68
N LEU A 32 -9.42 -2.37 4.93
CA LEU A 32 -9.48 -1.16 5.75
C LEU A 32 -8.63 -0.05 5.14
N HIS A 33 -7.37 -0.35 4.83
CA HIS A 33 -6.42 0.57 4.19
C HIS A 33 -7.00 1.11 2.89
N CYS A 34 -7.39 0.25 1.96
CA CYS A 34 -7.89 0.69 0.65
C CYS A 34 -9.17 1.52 0.77
N SER A 35 -9.99 1.29 1.80
CA SER A 35 -11.19 2.08 2.10
C SER A 35 -10.92 3.38 2.87
N GLY A 36 -9.66 3.68 3.22
CA GLY A 36 -9.29 4.86 3.99
C GLY A 36 -9.74 4.81 5.45
N ARG A 37 -10.01 3.61 5.96
CA ARG A 37 -10.42 3.38 7.35
C ARG A 37 -9.18 3.15 8.20
N GLN A 38 -9.28 3.49 9.49
CA GLN A 38 -8.21 3.20 10.44
C GLN A 38 -7.92 1.70 10.50
N VAL A 39 -6.64 1.37 10.49
CA VAL A 39 -6.15 0.00 10.56
C VAL A 39 -5.74 -0.29 12.01
N PRO A 40 -6.31 -1.31 12.68
CA PRO A 40 -5.95 -1.63 14.06
C PRO A 40 -4.53 -2.18 14.13
N SER A 41 -3.78 -1.82 15.18
CA SER A 41 -2.48 -2.43 15.44
C SER A 41 -2.66 -3.77 16.17
N PRO A 42 -1.86 -4.80 15.82
CA PRO A 42 -1.78 -6.03 16.61
C PRO A 42 -1.37 -5.78 18.08
N MET A 43 -0.66 -4.68 18.34
CA MET A 43 -0.16 -4.28 19.66
C MET A 43 -1.14 -3.39 20.43
N GLY A 44 -2.35 -3.19 19.91
CA GLY A 44 -3.35 -2.26 20.47
C GLY A 44 -3.26 -0.85 19.88
N GLY A 45 -4.41 -0.16 19.83
CA GLY A 45 -4.53 1.13 19.15
C GLY A 45 -4.59 1.01 17.63
N PHE A 46 -4.03 2.00 16.92
CA PHE A 46 -4.10 2.10 15.46
C PHE A 46 -2.71 2.22 14.83
N LEU A 47 -2.62 1.73 13.60
CA LEU A 47 -1.48 1.92 12.72
C LEU A 47 -1.60 3.26 11.99
N MET A 48 -0.53 4.05 12.01
CA MET A 48 -0.36 5.24 11.18
C MET A 48 0.34 4.87 9.89
N GLU A 49 -0.21 5.25 8.76
CA GLU A 49 0.47 5.10 7.47
C GLU A 49 1.66 6.06 7.39
N LEU A 50 2.84 5.52 7.12
CA LEU A 50 4.05 6.30 6.82
C LEU A 50 4.21 6.54 5.31
N GLY A 51 3.64 5.64 4.50
CA GLY A 51 3.57 5.78 3.05
C GLY A 51 3.48 4.43 2.35
N ALA A 52 3.22 4.48 1.05
CA ALA A 52 3.18 3.30 0.19
C ALA A 52 4.27 3.37 -0.88
N ARG A 53 4.98 2.26 -1.09
CA ARG A 53 6.01 2.12 -2.13
C ARG A 53 5.58 1.08 -3.14
N GLN A 54 5.60 1.45 -4.41
CA GLN A 54 5.46 0.50 -5.50
C GLN A 54 6.76 -0.29 -5.71
N GLU A 55 6.64 -1.60 -5.91
CA GLU A 55 7.76 -2.47 -6.24
C GLU A 55 7.89 -2.70 -7.75
N ALA A 56 9.05 -3.24 -8.16
CA ALA A 56 9.39 -3.42 -9.58
C ALA A 56 8.44 -4.39 -10.32
N ASP A 57 7.82 -5.33 -9.60
CA ASP A 57 6.84 -6.28 -10.14
C ASP A 57 5.42 -5.72 -10.21
N GLY A 58 5.22 -4.45 -9.85
CA GLY A 58 3.91 -3.78 -9.85
C GLY A 58 3.06 -4.05 -8.60
N THR A 59 3.57 -4.81 -7.62
CA THR A 59 3.00 -4.85 -6.27
C THR A 59 3.29 -3.53 -5.53
N SER A 60 2.73 -3.37 -4.33
CA SER A 60 3.03 -2.23 -3.47
C SER A 60 3.12 -2.67 -2.02
N THR A 61 4.02 -2.07 -1.26
CA THR A 61 4.13 -2.28 0.19
C THR A 61 3.73 -1.00 0.90
N VAL A 62 2.77 -1.10 1.82
CA VAL A 62 2.37 0.02 2.68
C VAL A 62 3.10 -0.12 4.01
N LEU A 63 3.82 0.93 4.39
CA LEU A 63 4.52 0.98 5.66
C LEU A 63 3.65 1.67 6.70
N PHE A 64 3.49 0.99 7.83
CA PHE A 64 2.77 1.49 8.99
C PHE A 64 3.68 1.61 10.21
N GLU A 65 3.32 2.50 11.13
CA GLU A 65 3.91 2.59 12.46
C GLU A 65 2.79 2.51 13.52
N CYS A 66 2.97 1.64 14.51
CA CYS A 66 2.06 1.59 15.65
C CYS A 66 2.37 2.72 16.63
N LYS A 67 1.37 3.56 16.94
CA LYS A 67 1.52 4.63 17.94
C LYS A 67 1.87 4.12 19.35
N ALA A 68 1.40 2.92 19.71
CA ALA A 68 1.56 2.39 21.05
C ALA A 68 2.95 1.77 21.29
N SER A 69 3.52 1.11 20.28
CA SER A 69 4.77 0.35 20.43
C SER A 69 5.94 0.89 19.60
N ALA A 70 5.72 1.86 18.72
CA ALA A 70 6.67 2.32 17.71
C ALA A 70 7.16 1.22 16.74
N LEU A 71 6.55 0.03 16.77
CA LEU A 71 6.86 -1.03 15.81
C LEU A 71 6.33 -0.68 14.42
N ARG A 72 7.08 -1.12 13.41
CA ARG A 72 6.75 -0.90 12.01
C ARG A 72 6.30 -2.18 11.35
N PHE A 73 5.23 -2.03 10.58
CA PHE A 73 4.56 -3.12 9.91
C PHE A 73 4.52 -2.87 8.41
N GLU A 74 4.74 -3.91 7.62
CA GLU A 74 4.67 -3.85 6.17
C GLU A 74 3.46 -4.62 5.65
N LEU A 75 2.51 -3.92 5.04
CA LEU A 75 1.35 -4.53 4.42
C LEU A 75 1.59 -4.71 2.90
N PRO A 76 1.85 -5.94 2.42
CA PRO A 76 1.98 -6.18 1.00
C PRO A 76 0.61 -6.13 0.31
N LEU A 77 0.54 -5.34 -0.76
CA LEU A 77 -0.60 -5.23 -1.67
C LEU A 77 -0.24 -5.87 -3.00
N ARG A 78 -1.11 -6.76 -3.46
CA ARG A 78 -0.92 -7.45 -4.74
C ARG A 78 -1.01 -6.47 -5.91
N ILE A 79 -0.35 -6.78 -7.02
CA ILE A 79 -0.55 -6.08 -8.30
C ILE A 79 -2.05 -6.06 -8.68
N SER A 80 -2.47 -5.07 -9.47
CA SER A 80 -3.83 -5.04 -9.99
C SER A 80 -4.19 -6.33 -10.72
N THR A 81 -5.38 -6.86 -10.43
CA THR A 81 -5.94 -8.00 -11.15
C THR A 81 -6.58 -7.52 -12.45
N TRP A 82 -6.75 -8.43 -13.42
CA TRP A 82 -7.52 -8.13 -14.63
C TRP A 82 -8.91 -7.54 -14.30
N ARG A 83 -9.57 -8.04 -13.24
CA ARG A 83 -10.96 -7.64 -12.88
C ARG A 83 -11.00 -6.21 -12.40
N GLU A 84 -10.01 -5.82 -11.59
CA GLU A 84 -9.83 -4.45 -11.14
C GLU A 84 -9.55 -3.52 -12.31
N ARG A 85 -8.62 -3.89 -13.19
CA ARG A 85 -8.30 -3.08 -14.39
C ARG A 85 -9.52 -2.88 -15.28
N ARG A 86 -10.34 -3.92 -15.50
CA ARG A 86 -11.57 -3.79 -16.28
C ARG A 86 -12.56 -2.81 -15.65
N LYS A 87 -12.75 -2.84 -14.33
CA LYS A 87 -13.66 -1.90 -13.64
C LYS A 87 -13.23 -0.45 -13.86
N VAL A 88 -11.94 -0.17 -13.70
CA VAL A 88 -11.36 1.16 -13.95
C VAL A 88 -11.55 1.58 -15.40
N ARG A 89 -11.29 0.66 -16.34
CA ARG A 89 -11.46 0.93 -17.77
C ARG A 89 -12.91 1.27 -18.14
N LEU A 90 -13.88 0.51 -17.62
CA LEU A 90 -15.31 0.75 -17.89
C LEU A 90 -15.74 2.15 -17.40
N GLN A 91 -15.35 2.54 -16.18
CA GLN A 91 -15.66 3.87 -15.66
C GLN A 91 -15.09 4.98 -16.56
N ALA A 92 -13.85 4.81 -17.02
CA ALA A 92 -13.22 5.79 -17.90
C ALA A 92 -13.84 5.81 -19.31
N GLU A 93 -14.23 4.66 -19.85
CA GLU A 93 -14.96 4.55 -21.13
C GLU A 93 -16.34 5.20 -21.06
N GLU A 94 -16.98 5.20 -19.88
CA GLU A 94 -18.22 5.92 -19.58
C GLU A 94 -18.01 7.43 -19.37
N GLY A 95 -16.77 7.94 -19.48
CA GLY A 95 -16.43 9.34 -19.26
C GLY A 95 -16.42 9.76 -17.79
N LEU A 96 -16.42 8.80 -16.86
CA LEU A 96 -16.34 9.05 -15.42
C LEU A 96 -14.87 9.17 -14.97
N ASP A 97 -14.66 9.86 -13.86
CA ASP A 97 -13.40 9.84 -13.12
C ASP A 97 -13.28 8.52 -12.34
N PRO A 98 -12.36 7.61 -12.71
CA PRO A 98 -12.36 6.28 -12.13
C PRO A 98 -11.98 6.28 -10.64
N LEU A 99 -12.66 5.46 -9.85
CA LEU A 99 -12.36 5.23 -8.44
C LEU A 99 -11.54 3.96 -8.26
N CYS A 100 -10.74 3.90 -7.19
CA CYS A 100 -10.00 2.68 -6.86
C CYS A 100 -10.96 1.52 -6.55
N PRO A 101 -10.84 0.37 -7.24
CA PRO A 101 -11.79 -0.74 -7.09
C PRO A 101 -11.56 -1.61 -5.84
N ARG A 102 -10.55 -1.29 -5.00
CA ARG A 102 -10.17 -2.09 -3.81
C ARG A 102 -10.84 -1.64 -2.51
N GLY A 103 -11.24 -0.37 -2.43
CA GLY A 103 -12.01 0.15 -1.30
C GLY A 103 -13.49 0.22 -1.64
N GLU A 104 -14.35 0.05 -0.65
CA GLU A 104 -15.79 0.32 -0.83
C GLU A 104 -16.05 1.78 -1.21
N LEU A 105 -15.24 2.67 -0.63
CA LEU A 105 -15.14 4.09 -0.96
C LEU A 105 -13.70 4.37 -1.41
N GLY A 106 -13.32 3.77 -2.53
CA GLY A 106 -12.00 3.98 -3.13
C GLY A 106 -11.77 5.46 -3.48
N PRO A 107 -10.55 5.99 -3.28
CA PRO A 107 -10.26 7.36 -3.67
C PRO A 107 -10.26 7.46 -5.21
N PRO A 108 -10.44 8.68 -5.76
CA PRO A 108 -10.21 8.93 -7.17
C PRO A 108 -8.82 8.45 -7.60
N LEU A 109 -8.75 7.84 -8.77
CA LEU A 109 -7.49 7.44 -9.37
C LEU A 109 -6.82 8.66 -10.01
N ALA A 110 -5.52 8.79 -9.79
CA ALA A 110 -4.70 9.80 -10.45
C ALA A 110 -4.14 9.24 -11.75
N ARG A 111 -3.82 10.12 -12.70
CA ARG A 111 -3.11 9.75 -13.93
C ARG A 111 -1.61 9.89 -13.75
N ARG A 112 -0.86 8.88 -14.19
CA ARG A 112 0.58 8.96 -14.43
C ARG A 112 0.81 8.67 -15.90
N GLY A 113 0.93 9.73 -16.69
CA GLY A 113 0.91 9.63 -18.15
C GLY A 113 -0.42 9.06 -18.63
N LYS A 114 -0.37 7.88 -19.26
CA LYS A 114 -1.55 7.20 -19.84
C LYS A 114 -2.21 6.23 -18.87
N ASP A 115 -1.57 5.94 -17.76
CA ASP A 115 -2.01 4.91 -16.81
C ASP A 115 -2.70 5.54 -15.60
N PHE A 116 -3.70 4.84 -15.08
CA PHE A 116 -4.33 5.17 -13.81
C PHE A 116 -3.59 4.51 -12.65
N PHE A 117 -3.42 5.24 -11.55
CA PHE A 117 -2.84 4.73 -10.32
C PHE A 117 -3.61 5.23 -9.10
N CYS A 118 -3.67 4.42 -8.06
CA CYS A 118 -4.28 4.83 -6.79
C CYS A 118 -3.23 5.49 -5.89
N PRO A 119 -3.42 6.75 -5.45
CA PRO A 119 -2.47 7.42 -4.56
C PRO A 119 -2.38 6.77 -3.18
N ARG A 120 -3.41 6.01 -2.75
CA ARG A 120 -3.43 5.31 -1.46
C ARG A 120 -2.81 3.92 -1.52
N CYS A 121 -3.13 3.15 -2.56
CA CYS A 121 -2.61 1.79 -2.71
C CYS A 121 -1.22 1.77 -3.37
N ASN A 122 -0.83 2.86 -4.03
CA ASN A 122 0.31 2.95 -4.94
C ASN A 122 0.35 1.83 -6.01
N ILE A 123 -0.84 1.36 -6.42
CA ILE A 123 -1.03 0.33 -7.45
C ILE A 123 -1.48 0.97 -8.76
N MET A 124 -0.88 0.54 -9.86
CA MET A 124 -1.27 0.89 -11.22
C MET A 124 -2.41 -0.02 -11.70
N PHE A 125 -3.45 0.57 -12.28
CA PHE A 125 -4.56 -0.13 -12.95
C PHE A 125 -4.41 -0.15 -14.48
N GLY A 126 -3.33 0.44 -14.97
CA GLY A 126 -2.98 0.46 -16.38
C GLY A 126 -3.74 1.52 -17.16
N ARG A 127 -3.58 1.44 -18.47
CA ARG A 127 -4.03 2.42 -19.43
C ARG A 127 -5.52 2.27 -19.76
N VAL A 128 -6.17 3.40 -19.92
CA VAL A 128 -7.40 3.49 -20.71
C VAL A 128 -6.97 4.00 -22.09
N PRO A 129 -7.39 3.32 -23.19
CA PRO A 129 -6.96 3.65 -24.55
C PRO A 129 -7.00 5.15 -24.86
#